data_AF-A0A9W7G6P1-F1
#
_entry.id   AF-A0A9W7G6P1-F1
#
_cell.length_a   1.000
_cell.length_b   1.000
_cell.length_c   1.000
_cell.angle_alpha   90.00
_cell.angle_beta   90.00
_cell.angle_gamma   90.00
#
_symmetry.space_group_name_H-M   'P 1'
#
loop_
_entity.id
_entity.type
_entity.pdbx_description
1 polymer ?
#
loop_
_entity_poly.entity_id
_entity_poly.type
_entity_poly.pdbx_seq_one_letter_code
_entity_poly.pdbx_strand_id
1 'polypeptide(L)'
;MNVKYTVITYDNVSDTFSISEDTDDNASEDNKEEEEVEELCHDLFMDFAPTRKNKRAKKSNEITIGATSTKRQKSPEKLAYGPLEKLVYEALEKLVSYVISCGGKRDLLEGWSARRYPSGVWTYYSKEGTKFRSRREVARWLKLALEKVASDETLEKVASDEALETVASDEALGKVASDEALEKLVLYVISCGGKRDSLEGWSARCTLSGAWHYYSKEGTKFLSRREVARRLKLPGAPMLVQRTIENIASPEECKEALEKLASFVVLCGGTRDLVNGWSARRYPSGVWTYCSKEGNWFISRPEVARWLELPGAPMLVLTVQRTIENIASPEECREALEKLVSYVVLCGGKRDLLEGWSTRRDTSRKWFYFSKKGNWFKCRPDVARWLNLPGAPDGRSQVSKKRKR
;
A
#
# COMPACT_ATOMS: atom_id res chain seq x y z
N MET A 1 30.40 -65.91 51.99
CA MET A 1 29.48 -65.03 51.24
C MET A 1 30.33 -64.11 50.39
N ASN A 2 30.25 -64.24 49.06
CA ASN A 2 31.02 -63.46 48.09
C ASN A 2 30.24 -62.20 47.73
N VAL A 3 30.80 -61.02 48.01
CA VAL A 3 30.50 -59.81 47.24
C VAL A 3 31.82 -59.06 47.03
N LYS A 4 32.25 -59.01 45.76
CA LYS A 4 33.36 -58.16 45.28
C LYS A 4 32.78 -56.78 45.01
N TYR A 5 33.39 -55.73 45.56
CA TYR A 5 33.26 -54.37 45.03
C TYR A 5 34.63 -53.88 44.60
N THR A 6 34.68 -53.44 43.35
CA THR A 6 35.85 -52.83 42.71
C THR A 6 35.74 -51.32 42.83
N VAL A 7 36.85 -50.73 43.27
CA VAL A 7 37.14 -49.31 43.43
C VAL A 7 37.17 -48.59 42.08
N ILE A 8 36.57 -47.40 42.00
CA ILE A 8 37.03 -46.32 41.12
C ILE A 8 37.01 -45.02 41.94
N THR A 9 38.21 -44.52 42.23
CA THR A 9 38.49 -43.16 42.70
C THR A 9 38.80 -42.28 41.49
N TYR A 10 38.39 -41.01 41.50
CA TYR A 10 39.30 -39.87 41.60
C TYR A 10 38.53 -38.55 41.71
N ASP A 11 39.07 -37.71 42.60
CA ASP A 11 38.67 -36.38 43.02
C ASP A 11 38.64 -35.33 41.89
N ASN A 12 37.89 -34.24 42.11
CA ASN A 12 38.49 -32.91 42.20
C ASN A 12 37.51 -31.81 42.69
N VAL A 13 37.82 -31.34 43.90
CA VAL A 13 38.01 -29.95 44.33
C VAL A 13 36.88 -28.92 44.15
N SER A 14 36.43 -28.48 45.32
CA SER A 14 35.76 -27.26 45.76
C SER A 14 36.16 -25.94 45.08
N ASP A 15 35.19 -25.03 44.90
CA ASP A 15 35.29 -23.69 45.52
C ASP A 15 33.94 -22.96 45.54
N THR A 16 33.55 -22.59 46.75
CA THR A 16 32.43 -21.73 47.13
C THR A 16 32.84 -20.27 47.01
N PHE A 17 32.07 -19.45 46.30
CA PHE A 17 32.13 -17.99 46.44
C PHE A 17 30.74 -17.42 46.72
N SER A 18 30.57 -16.96 47.96
CA SER A 18 29.53 -16.03 48.41
C SER A 18 29.99 -14.62 48.08
N ILE A 19 29.14 -13.80 47.47
CA ILE A 19 29.27 -12.33 47.49
C ILE A 19 27.92 -11.74 47.84
N SER A 20 28.00 -10.77 48.75
CA SER A 20 27.00 -10.15 49.60
C SER A 20 26.11 -9.11 48.91
N GLU A 21 24.95 -8.92 49.54
CA GLU A 21 24.14 -7.71 49.52
C GLU A 21 24.96 -6.49 49.98
N ASP A 22 24.84 -5.38 49.28
CA ASP A 22 25.04 -4.04 49.85
C ASP A 22 24.01 -3.09 49.24
N THR A 23 23.08 -2.70 50.11
CA THR A 23 22.30 -1.46 50.12
C THR A 23 23.21 -0.24 49.99
N ASP A 24 22.78 0.78 49.24
CA ASP A 24 22.96 2.17 49.66
C ASP A 24 21.93 3.11 49.03
N ASP A 25 21.45 3.98 49.91
CA ASP A 25 20.40 4.98 49.80
C ASP A 25 20.85 6.29 49.12
N ASN A 26 19.85 7.17 48.92
CA ASN A 26 19.90 8.63 48.71
C ASN A 26 20.20 9.10 47.28
N ALA A 27 19.56 10.13 46.72
CA ALA A 27 18.73 11.23 47.23
C ALA A 27 17.96 11.80 46.01
N SER A 28 16.63 11.98 46.09
CA SER A 28 15.91 13.25 46.29
C SER A 28 16.26 14.39 45.32
N GLU A 29 15.29 14.78 44.49
CA GLU A 29 14.88 16.16 44.16
C GLU A 29 13.69 16.04 43.18
N ASP A 30 12.46 16.21 43.67
CA ASP A 30 11.72 17.47 43.68
C ASP A 30 11.44 18.03 42.29
N ASN A 31 10.17 17.93 41.86
CA ASN A 31 9.42 18.95 41.14
C ASN A 31 7.93 18.54 41.11
N LYS A 32 7.23 18.95 42.18
CA LYS A 32 5.81 19.32 42.15
C LYS A 32 5.71 20.75 41.60
N GLU A 33 4.48 21.17 41.26
CA GLU A 33 4.07 22.39 40.53
C GLU A 33 3.96 22.07 39.02
N GLU A 34 2.80 22.06 38.36
CA GLU A 34 1.64 22.96 38.46
C GLU A 34 0.32 22.18 38.22
N GLU A 35 -0.60 22.35 39.16
CA GLU A 35 -2.05 22.18 39.01
C GLU A 35 -2.63 23.61 38.95
N GLU A 36 -3.80 23.79 38.32
CA GLU A 36 -4.57 25.04 38.12
C GLU A 36 -4.26 25.86 36.86
N VAL A 37 -5.02 25.64 35.77
CA VAL A 37 -5.95 26.64 35.18
C VAL A 37 -7.01 25.87 34.38
N GLU A 38 -8.12 25.49 35.04
CA GLU A 38 -9.44 25.44 34.40
C GLU A 38 -10.09 26.83 34.52
N GLU A 39 -11.08 27.10 33.67
CA GLU A 39 -11.90 28.31 33.52
C GLU A 39 -11.42 29.40 32.55
N LEU A 40 -12.42 29.90 31.79
CA LEU A 40 -12.41 30.97 30.78
C LEU A 40 -12.05 30.59 29.34
N CYS A 41 -12.95 29.86 28.68
CA CYS A 41 -13.28 30.07 27.25
C CYS A 41 -14.63 29.45 26.83
N HIS A 42 -15.63 29.47 27.73
CA HIS A 42 -17.04 29.36 27.36
C HIS A 42 -17.63 30.77 27.38
N ASP A 43 -17.53 31.49 26.26
CA ASP A 43 -18.44 32.57 25.84
C ASP A 43 -17.83 33.30 24.65
N LEU A 44 -18.15 32.84 23.43
CA LEU A 44 -18.12 33.62 22.18
C LEU A 44 -18.74 32.78 21.05
N PHE A 45 -19.99 32.39 21.23
CA PHE A 45 -20.86 31.96 20.14
C PHE A 45 -22.26 32.49 20.39
N MET A 46 -22.46 33.78 20.08
CA MET A 46 -23.76 34.28 19.68
C MET A 46 -23.58 35.31 18.57
N ASP A 47 -24.53 35.27 17.64
CA ASP A 47 -24.83 36.27 16.61
C ASP A 47 -23.99 36.28 15.34
N PHE A 48 -24.37 35.42 14.38
CA PHE A 48 -24.54 35.86 12.99
C PHE A 48 -25.64 35.05 12.30
N ALA A 49 -26.88 35.52 12.40
CA ALA A 49 -27.94 35.21 11.44
C ALA A 49 -27.89 36.23 10.27
N PRO A 50 -28.21 35.83 9.04
CA PRO A 50 -27.96 36.61 7.83
C PRO A 50 -29.15 37.50 7.47
N THR A 51 -28.93 38.75 7.09
CA THR A 51 -29.95 39.53 6.38
C THR A 51 -29.41 40.38 5.23
N ARG A 52 -30.30 40.50 4.22
CA ARG A 52 -30.37 41.41 3.06
C ARG A 52 -30.02 40.76 1.72
N LYS A 53 -31.02 40.27 0.97
CA LYS A 53 -32.00 41.02 0.12
C LYS A 53 -31.34 41.81 -1.02
N ASN A 54 -31.43 41.20 -2.21
CA ASN A 54 -31.78 41.74 -3.53
C ASN A 54 -31.28 43.14 -3.93
N LYS A 55 -30.61 43.20 -5.08
CA LYS A 55 -31.06 44.08 -6.18
C LYS A 55 -30.55 43.59 -7.55
N ARG A 56 -31.53 43.23 -8.37
CA ARG A 56 -31.47 42.95 -9.80
C ARG A 56 -31.50 44.30 -10.53
N ALA A 57 -30.52 44.58 -11.37
CA ALA A 57 -30.60 45.67 -12.34
C ALA A 57 -30.12 45.16 -13.70
N LYS A 58 -31.07 45.09 -14.65
CA LYS A 58 -30.82 45.05 -16.09
C LYS A 58 -30.30 46.43 -16.50
N LYS A 59 -29.20 46.48 -17.26
CA LYS A 59 -29.00 47.54 -18.25
C LYS A 59 -28.23 47.00 -19.46
N SER A 60 -28.78 47.35 -20.60
CA SER A 60 -28.46 46.97 -21.98
C SER A 60 -27.21 47.65 -22.53
N ASN A 61 -26.63 46.97 -23.54
CA ASN A 61 -25.91 47.46 -24.74
C ASN A 61 -24.87 48.57 -24.58
N GLU A 62 -23.66 48.35 -25.10
CA GLU A 62 -23.22 48.90 -26.41
C GLU A 62 -21.74 48.54 -26.67
N ILE A 63 -21.42 48.28 -27.93
CA ILE A 63 -20.11 47.88 -28.46
C ILE A 63 -19.25 49.14 -28.63
N THR A 64 -18.00 49.14 -28.17
CA THR A 64 -16.94 49.96 -28.80
C THR A 64 -15.58 49.29 -28.65
N ILE A 65 -14.95 49.08 -29.80
CA ILE A 65 -13.58 48.60 -30.00
C ILE A 65 -12.61 49.69 -29.55
N GLY A 66 -11.59 49.33 -28.75
CA GLY A 66 -10.56 50.27 -28.33
C GLY A 66 -9.32 49.55 -27.81
N ALA A 67 -8.42 49.19 -28.72
CA ALA A 67 -7.09 48.69 -28.39
C ALA A 67 -6.25 49.82 -27.76
N THR A 68 -5.78 49.64 -26.52
CA THR A 68 -4.63 50.40 -26.02
C THR A 68 -3.68 49.50 -25.22
N SER A 69 -2.47 49.44 -25.78
CA SER A 69 -1.25 48.87 -25.23
C SER A 69 -0.95 49.45 -23.84
N THR A 70 -0.76 48.57 -22.84
CA THR A 70 -0.23 48.98 -21.54
C THR A 70 1.12 48.33 -21.31
N LYS A 71 2.16 49.18 -21.33
CA LYS A 71 3.55 48.89 -20.97
C LYS A 71 3.62 48.22 -19.60
N ARG A 72 4.27 47.06 -19.55
CA ARG A 72 4.60 46.32 -18.32
C ARG A 72 5.82 46.99 -17.67
N GLN A 73 5.60 47.84 -16.66
CA GLN A 73 6.66 48.34 -15.79
C GLN A 73 7.20 47.19 -14.92
N LYS A 74 8.51 46.98 -14.98
CA LYS A 74 9.30 46.18 -14.03
C LYS A 74 9.66 47.09 -12.85
N SER A 75 9.28 46.70 -11.64
CA SER A 75 9.93 47.10 -10.38
C SER A 75 10.26 45.83 -9.59
N PRO A 76 11.44 45.74 -8.93
CA PRO A 76 11.82 44.57 -8.17
C PRO A 76 11.46 44.76 -6.70
N GLU A 77 10.33 44.20 -6.25
CA GLU A 77 10.08 44.01 -4.83
C GLU A 77 10.85 42.78 -4.34
N LYS A 78 11.98 43.01 -3.66
CA LYS A 78 12.65 42.02 -2.83
C LYS A 78 11.77 41.72 -1.61
N LEU A 79 10.81 40.81 -1.77
CA LEU A 79 10.14 40.16 -0.65
C LEU A 79 11.05 39.06 -0.10
N ALA A 80 11.22 39.01 1.22
CA ALA A 80 12.01 38.02 1.91
C ALA A 80 11.36 36.62 1.81
N TYR A 81 11.76 35.81 0.83
CA TYR A 81 11.34 34.41 0.65
C TYR A 81 12.16 33.43 1.53
N GLY A 82 12.26 33.68 2.83
CA GLY A 82 13.18 32.92 3.71
C GLY A 82 12.84 31.43 3.95
N PRO A 83 11.60 31.06 4.32
CA PRO A 83 11.31 29.67 4.73
C PRO A 83 10.94 28.71 3.60
N LEU A 84 10.35 29.21 2.52
CA LEU A 84 9.78 28.38 1.45
C LEU A 84 10.85 27.90 0.45
N GLU A 85 11.86 28.72 0.16
CA GLU A 85 12.94 28.35 -0.74
C GLU A 85 13.75 27.18 -0.19
N LYS A 86 14.05 27.18 1.12
CA LYS A 86 14.76 26.08 1.79
C LYS A 86 14.06 24.74 1.60
N LEU A 87 12.73 24.71 1.72
CA LEU A 87 11.93 23.50 1.53
C LEU A 87 11.93 23.02 0.06
N VAL A 88 11.97 23.95 -0.90
CA VAL A 88 12.03 23.62 -2.33
C VAL A 88 13.39 23.00 -2.68
N TYR A 89 14.49 23.59 -2.22
CA TYR A 89 15.83 23.02 -2.41
C TYR A 89 15.96 21.65 -1.76
N GLU A 90 15.46 21.47 -0.53
CA GLU A 90 15.47 20.17 0.14
C GLU A 90 14.66 19.11 -0.61
N ALA A 91 13.50 19.50 -1.16
CA ALA A 91 12.68 18.60 -1.96
C ALA A 91 13.34 18.18 -3.28
N LEU A 92 14.10 19.09 -3.90
CA LEU A 92 14.89 18.83 -5.11
C LEU A 92 16.12 17.96 -4.82
N GLU A 93 16.88 18.22 -3.76
CA GLU A 93 18.00 17.36 -3.36
C GLU A 93 17.52 15.93 -3.05
N LYS A 94 16.37 15.79 -2.36
CA LYS A 94 15.72 14.48 -2.15
C LYS A 94 15.27 13.80 -3.45
N LEU A 95 14.94 14.57 -4.50
CA LEU A 95 14.67 14.03 -5.84
C LEU A 95 15.96 13.58 -6.52
N VAL A 96 17.03 14.39 -6.45
CA VAL A 96 18.35 14.09 -6.99
C VAL A 96 18.90 12.80 -6.40
N SER A 97 18.91 12.66 -5.07
CA SER A 97 19.37 11.42 -4.42
C SER A 97 18.58 10.19 -4.87
N TYR A 98 17.26 10.35 -5.05
CA TYR A 98 16.42 9.26 -5.55
C TYR A 98 16.75 8.88 -7.00
N VAL A 99 16.94 9.85 -7.88
CA VAL A 99 17.30 9.60 -9.29
C VAL A 99 18.68 8.95 -9.39
N ILE A 100 19.67 9.40 -8.59
CA ILE A 100 20.99 8.76 -8.52
C ILE A 100 20.89 7.31 -8.04
N SER A 101 20.07 7.04 -7.01
CA SER A 101 19.84 5.66 -6.54
C SER A 101 19.18 4.75 -7.58
N CYS A 102 18.51 5.34 -8.59
CA CYS A 102 17.93 4.63 -9.72
C CYS A 102 18.89 4.54 -10.93
N GLY A 103 20.14 4.97 -10.80
CA GLY A 103 21.16 4.96 -11.86
C GLY A 103 21.15 6.19 -12.78
N GLY A 104 20.42 7.26 -12.45
CA GLY A 104 20.42 8.51 -13.22
C GLY A 104 21.56 9.47 -12.83
N LYS A 105 21.83 10.47 -13.67
CA LYS A 105 22.81 11.54 -13.40
C LYS A 105 22.12 12.79 -12.83
N ARG A 106 22.82 13.55 -11.98
CA ARG A 106 22.31 14.82 -11.39
C ARG A 106 21.92 15.84 -12.46
N ASP A 107 22.71 15.93 -13.53
CA ASP A 107 22.56 16.91 -14.61
C ASP A 107 21.23 16.79 -15.36
N LEU A 108 20.60 15.61 -15.33
CA LEU A 108 19.26 15.40 -15.92
C LEU A 108 18.15 16.20 -15.23
N LEU A 109 18.42 16.69 -14.01
CA LEU A 109 17.49 17.49 -13.21
C LEU A 109 17.80 18.99 -13.26
N GLU A 110 18.73 19.43 -14.12
CA GLU A 110 18.98 20.86 -14.30
C GLU A 110 17.73 21.57 -14.85
N GLY A 111 17.36 22.69 -14.22
CA GLY A 111 16.15 23.45 -14.56
C GLY A 111 14.84 22.89 -14.01
N TRP A 112 14.87 21.83 -13.19
CA TRP A 112 13.67 21.32 -12.53
C TRP A 112 13.23 22.19 -11.36
N SER A 113 11.92 22.23 -11.12
CA SER A 113 11.35 22.92 -9.95
C SER A 113 10.42 22.02 -9.16
N ALA A 114 10.27 22.31 -7.86
CA ALA A 114 9.35 21.61 -6.97
C ALA A 114 8.37 22.58 -6.32
N ARG A 115 7.11 22.18 -6.20
CA ARG A 115 6.06 22.95 -5.51
C ARG A 115 5.33 22.06 -4.52
N ARG A 116 5.13 22.56 -3.30
CA ARG A 116 4.28 21.93 -2.28
C ARG A 116 2.90 22.56 -2.32
N TYR A 117 1.86 21.74 -2.45
CA TYR A 117 0.47 22.21 -2.37
C TYR A 117 0.01 22.27 -0.90
N PRO A 118 -1.07 23.00 -0.57
CA PRO A 118 -1.63 23.03 0.78
C PRO A 118 -2.00 21.64 1.33
N SER A 119 -2.24 20.66 0.46
CA SER A 119 -2.42 19.25 0.84
C SER A 119 -1.16 18.57 1.40
N GLY A 120 -0.03 19.26 1.43
CA GLY A 120 1.27 18.73 1.85
C GLY A 120 2.00 17.92 0.78
N VAL A 121 1.36 17.67 -0.37
CA VAL A 121 1.91 16.85 -1.45
C VAL A 121 2.88 17.66 -2.32
N TRP A 122 4.05 17.09 -2.57
CA TRP A 122 5.04 17.64 -3.50
C TRP A 122 4.72 17.30 -4.95
N THR A 123 4.90 18.27 -5.83
CA THR A 123 4.84 18.12 -7.28
C THR A 123 6.12 18.65 -7.89
N TYR A 124 6.66 17.91 -8.85
CA TYR A 124 7.88 18.23 -9.57
C TYR A 124 7.53 18.67 -10.99
N TYR A 125 8.29 19.60 -11.53
CA TYR A 125 8.14 20.12 -12.88
C TYR A 125 9.47 19.99 -13.62
N SER A 126 9.45 19.41 -14.82
CA SER A 126 10.63 19.45 -15.70
C SER A 126 10.90 20.86 -16.21
N LYS A 127 12.05 21.08 -16.83
CA LYS A 127 12.39 22.34 -17.49
C LYS A 127 11.39 22.73 -18.59
N GLU A 128 10.74 21.75 -19.22
CA GLU A 128 9.67 21.94 -20.21
C GLU A 128 8.28 22.16 -19.56
N GLY A 129 8.18 22.16 -18.23
CA GLY A 129 6.94 22.35 -17.50
C GLY A 129 6.09 21.08 -17.33
N THR A 130 6.61 19.90 -17.68
CA THR A 130 5.89 18.63 -17.49
C THR A 130 5.72 18.34 -16.00
N LYS A 131 4.50 18.04 -15.57
CA LYS A 131 4.14 17.87 -14.15
C LYS A 131 4.23 16.41 -13.71
N PHE A 132 4.89 16.17 -12.57
CA PHE A 132 5.02 14.86 -11.94
C PHE A 132 4.58 14.91 -10.48
N ARG A 133 3.80 13.93 -10.04
CA ARG A 133 3.24 13.87 -8.67
C ARG A 133 4.10 13.08 -7.71
N SER A 134 5.12 12.37 -8.20
CA SER A 134 6.01 11.57 -7.36
C SER A 134 7.40 11.43 -7.98
N ARG A 135 8.40 11.16 -7.13
CA ARG A 135 9.78 10.89 -7.57
C ARG A 135 9.87 9.67 -8.49
N ARG A 136 8.98 8.69 -8.30
CA ARG A 136 8.89 7.48 -9.14
C ARG A 136 8.36 7.77 -10.54
N GLU A 137 7.50 8.78 -10.70
CA GLU A 137 7.09 9.25 -12.03
C GLU A 137 8.25 9.92 -12.75
N VAL A 138 9.01 10.77 -12.06
CA VAL A 138 10.22 11.42 -12.60
C VAL A 138 11.25 10.39 -13.07
N ALA A 139 11.58 9.40 -12.25
CA ALA A 139 12.55 8.37 -12.62
C ALA A 139 12.11 7.53 -13.85
N ARG A 140 10.83 7.20 -13.95
CA ARG A 140 10.29 6.50 -15.14
C ARG A 140 10.37 7.36 -16.40
N TRP A 141 10.02 8.64 -16.27
CA TRP A 141 10.08 9.57 -17.39
C TRP A 141 11.52 9.78 -17.89
N LEU A 142 12.48 9.96 -16.98
CA LEU A 142 13.90 10.08 -17.33
C LEU A 142 14.43 8.82 -18.00
N LYS A 143 14.02 7.62 -17.56
CA LYS A 143 14.40 6.35 -18.21
C LYS A 143 13.89 6.27 -19.64
N LEU A 144 12.62 6.62 -19.87
CA LEU A 144 12.03 6.64 -21.22
C LEU A 144 12.69 7.70 -22.11
N ALA A 145 13.04 8.86 -21.57
CA ALA A 145 13.75 9.90 -22.32
C ALA A 145 15.13 9.43 -22.76
N LEU A 146 15.88 8.74 -21.89
CA LEU A 146 17.17 8.15 -22.22
C LEU A 146 17.07 7.01 -23.24
N GLU A 147 16.07 6.13 -23.10
CA GLU A 147 15.80 5.06 -24.06
C GLU A 147 15.46 5.61 -25.44
N LYS A 148 14.70 6.71 -25.50
CA LYS A 148 14.36 7.38 -26.76
C LYS A 148 15.58 8.01 -27.45
N VAL A 149 16.45 8.68 -26.69
CA VAL A 149 17.69 9.25 -27.24
C VAL A 149 18.59 8.13 -27.78
N ALA A 150 18.70 7.01 -27.07
CA ALA A 150 19.45 5.85 -27.53
C ALA A 150 18.86 5.20 -28.79
N SER A 151 17.53 5.14 -28.92
CA SER A 151 16.88 4.60 -30.13
C SER A 151 17.03 5.52 -31.34
N ASP A 152 16.94 6.83 -31.14
CA ASP A 152 17.06 7.81 -32.24
C ASP A 152 18.52 7.87 -32.76
N GLU A 153 19.51 7.83 -31.86
CA GLU A 153 20.94 7.85 -32.21
C GLU A 153 21.43 6.55 -32.86
N THR A 154 20.80 5.41 -32.55
CA THR A 154 21.10 4.13 -33.21
C THR A 154 20.34 3.94 -34.53
N LEU A 155 19.17 4.58 -34.69
CA LEU A 155 18.42 4.55 -35.95
C LEU A 155 19.07 5.41 -37.05
N GLU A 156 19.74 6.51 -36.72
CA GLU A 156 20.40 7.36 -37.72
C GLU A 156 21.65 6.70 -38.34
N LYS A 157 22.18 5.63 -37.72
CA LYS A 157 23.31 4.84 -38.26
C LYS A 157 22.93 3.50 -38.89
N VAL A 158 21.68 3.06 -38.76
CA VAL A 158 21.21 1.74 -39.23
C VAL A 158 20.09 1.85 -40.28
N ALA A 159 19.68 3.06 -40.69
CA ALA A 159 18.83 3.28 -41.86
C ALA A 159 19.58 3.11 -43.21
N SER A 160 20.47 2.13 -43.27
CA SER A 160 20.99 1.51 -44.48
C SER A 160 21.17 0.04 -44.15
N ASP A 161 20.05 -0.68 -44.00
CA ASP A 161 19.92 -2.07 -44.42
C ASP A 161 18.49 -2.59 -44.21
N GLU A 162 17.89 -2.96 -45.33
CA GLU A 162 16.51 -3.38 -45.58
C GLU A 162 16.29 -4.83 -45.11
N ALA A 163 16.40 -5.11 -43.80
CA ALA A 163 16.34 -6.49 -43.29
C ALA A 163 15.64 -6.69 -41.93
N LEU A 164 14.76 -5.78 -41.47
CA LEU A 164 14.15 -5.85 -40.13
C LEU A 164 12.62 -6.01 -40.10
N GLU A 165 12.00 -6.65 -41.09
CA GLU A 165 10.55 -6.91 -41.06
C GLU A 165 10.15 -8.34 -40.60
N THR A 166 11.11 -9.21 -40.25
CA THR A 166 10.81 -10.63 -39.93
C THR A 166 10.98 -11.06 -38.47
N VAL A 167 11.36 -10.17 -37.55
CA VAL A 167 11.72 -10.59 -36.16
C VAL A 167 10.63 -10.32 -35.11
N ALA A 168 9.55 -9.61 -35.42
CA ALA A 168 8.51 -9.26 -34.44
C ALA A 168 7.39 -10.32 -34.32
N SER A 169 7.73 -11.59 -34.13
CA SER A 169 6.76 -12.58 -33.64
C SER A 169 6.83 -12.64 -32.11
N ASP A 170 5.68 -12.60 -31.44
CA ASP A 170 5.55 -12.63 -29.96
C ASP A 170 6.30 -13.82 -29.32
N GLU A 171 6.53 -14.90 -30.07
CA GLU A 171 7.30 -16.05 -29.62
C GLU A 171 8.81 -15.77 -29.51
N ALA A 172 9.38 -14.98 -30.42
CA ALA A 172 10.79 -14.57 -30.37
C ALA A 172 11.05 -13.64 -29.17
N LEU A 173 10.13 -12.70 -28.91
CA LEU A 173 10.18 -11.83 -27.74
C LEU A 173 10.06 -12.60 -26.42
N GLY A 174 9.23 -13.65 -26.39
CA GLY A 174 9.10 -14.54 -25.23
C GLY A 174 10.40 -15.30 -24.90
N LYS A 175 11.14 -15.74 -25.92
CA LYS A 175 12.44 -16.44 -25.74
C LYS A 175 13.52 -15.51 -25.20
N VAL A 176 13.68 -14.32 -25.77
CA VAL A 176 14.68 -13.33 -25.31
C VAL A 176 14.43 -12.93 -23.84
N ALA A 177 13.17 -12.70 -23.47
CA ALA A 177 12.82 -12.37 -22.09
C ALA A 177 13.12 -13.53 -21.12
N SER A 178 12.88 -14.78 -21.54
CA SER A 178 13.19 -15.98 -20.76
C SER A 178 14.69 -16.10 -20.48
N ASP A 179 15.53 -15.87 -21.49
CA ASP A 179 16.99 -15.98 -21.38
C ASP A 179 17.56 -14.91 -20.44
N GLU A 180 17.08 -13.66 -20.55
CA GLU A 180 17.45 -12.58 -19.63
C GLU A 180 17.05 -12.90 -18.18
N ALA A 181 15.87 -13.50 -17.98
CA ALA A 181 15.41 -13.89 -16.65
C ALA A 181 16.22 -15.04 -16.05
N LEU A 182 16.66 -15.99 -16.89
CA LEU A 182 17.58 -17.07 -16.50
C LEU A 182 18.97 -16.52 -16.18
N GLU A 183 19.50 -15.58 -16.95
CA GLU A 183 20.79 -14.94 -16.66
C GLU A 183 20.76 -14.23 -15.30
N LYS A 184 19.68 -13.50 -15.02
CA LYS A 184 19.47 -12.89 -13.70
C LYS A 184 19.30 -13.91 -12.57
N LEU A 185 18.81 -15.13 -12.87
CA LEU A 185 18.77 -16.23 -11.91
C LEU A 185 20.16 -16.82 -11.69
N VAL A 186 20.95 -16.99 -12.75
CA VAL A 186 22.34 -17.47 -12.71
C VAL A 186 23.20 -16.54 -11.84
N LEU A 187 23.14 -15.22 -12.07
CA LEU A 187 23.86 -14.23 -11.25
C LEU A 187 23.47 -14.33 -9.78
N TYR A 188 22.17 -14.52 -9.51
CA TYR A 188 21.67 -14.69 -8.14
C TYR A 188 22.18 -15.99 -7.49
N VAL A 189 22.16 -17.11 -8.21
CA VAL A 189 22.67 -18.41 -7.74
C VAL A 189 24.16 -18.32 -7.45
N ILE A 190 24.94 -17.68 -8.33
CA ILE A 190 26.38 -17.43 -8.12
C ILE A 190 26.60 -16.58 -6.86
N SER A 191 25.82 -15.52 -6.67
CA SER A 191 25.92 -14.68 -5.46
C SER A 191 25.58 -15.44 -4.17
N CYS A 192 24.80 -16.52 -4.26
CA CYS A 192 24.49 -17.42 -3.14
C CYS A 192 25.50 -18.56 -2.97
N GLY A 193 26.60 -18.58 -3.73
CA GLY A 193 27.64 -19.62 -3.69
C GLY A 193 27.34 -20.87 -4.54
N GLY A 194 26.38 -20.80 -5.46
CA GLY A 194 26.10 -21.87 -6.43
C GLY A 194 26.93 -21.79 -7.70
N LYS A 195 26.99 -22.90 -8.45
CA LYS A 195 27.64 -22.96 -9.78
C LYS A 195 26.61 -22.70 -10.88
N ARG A 196 27.04 -22.16 -12.02
CA ARG A 196 26.16 -21.95 -13.21
C ARG A 196 25.51 -23.27 -13.65
N ASP A 197 26.27 -24.37 -13.63
CA ASP A 197 25.84 -25.69 -14.07
C ASP A 197 24.71 -26.27 -13.19
N SER A 198 24.51 -25.77 -11.97
CA SER A 198 23.39 -26.15 -11.11
C SER A 198 22.01 -25.74 -11.65
N LEU A 199 21.98 -24.88 -12.68
CA LEU A 199 20.77 -24.44 -13.38
C LEU A 199 20.58 -25.11 -14.74
N GLU A 200 21.35 -26.14 -15.08
CA GLU A 200 21.15 -26.88 -16.33
C GLU A 200 19.74 -27.51 -16.39
N GLY A 201 19.01 -27.24 -17.47
CA GLY A 201 17.63 -27.70 -17.67
C GLY A 201 16.56 -26.86 -16.96
N TRP A 202 16.91 -25.72 -16.35
CA TRP A 202 15.92 -24.78 -15.82
C TRP A 202 15.32 -23.91 -16.91
N SER A 203 14.05 -23.53 -16.75
CA SER A 203 13.39 -22.54 -17.62
C SER A 203 12.71 -21.44 -16.82
N ALA A 204 12.58 -20.25 -17.41
CA ALA A 204 11.85 -19.13 -16.84
C ALA A 204 10.66 -18.79 -17.73
N ARG A 205 9.50 -18.49 -17.13
CA ARG A 205 8.35 -17.96 -17.88
C ARG A 205 7.80 -16.74 -17.18
N CYS A 206 7.60 -15.67 -17.94
CA CYS A 206 6.88 -14.50 -17.46
C CYS A 206 5.38 -14.74 -17.64
N THR A 207 4.61 -14.54 -16.58
CA THR A 207 3.15 -14.49 -16.71
C THR A 207 2.72 -13.19 -17.38
N LEU A 208 1.50 -13.17 -17.89
CA LEU A 208 0.84 -11.97 -18.40
C LEU A 208 0.70 -10.86 -17.34
N SER A 209 0.94 -11.16 -16.05
CA SER A 209 0.98 -10.18 -14.96
C SER A 209 2.36 -9.52 -14.76
N GLY A 210 3.37 -9.93 -15.52
CA GLY A 210 4.76 -9.53 -15.33
C GLY A 210 5.50 -10.29 -14.22
N ALA A 211 4.84 -11.25 -13.56
CA ALA A 211 5.47 -12.09 -12.55
C ALA A 211 6.23 -13.25 -13.20
N TRP A 212 7.47 -13.45 -12.78
CA TRP A 212 8.34 -14.54 -13.23
C TRP A 212 8.09 -15.82 -12.45
N HIS A 213 8.01 -16.95 -13.17
CA HIS A 213 8.02 -18.29 -12.62
C HIS A 213 9.25 -19.04 -13.14
N TYR A 214 9.87 -19.83 -12.27
CA TYR A 214 11.03 -20.65 -12.60
C TYR A 214 10.61 -22.12 -12.53
N TYR A 215 11.08 -22.93 -13.47
CA TYR A 215 10.78 -24.35 -13.53
C TYR A 215 12.08 -25.13 -13.49
N SER A 216 12.18 -26.10 -12.59
CA SER A 216 13.30 -27.05 -12.59
C SER A 216 13.22 -27.99 -13.80
N LYS A 217 14.27 -28.77 -14.01
CA LYS A 217 14.32 -29.83 -15.04
C LYS A 217 13.19 -30.85 -14.89
N GLU A 218 12.73 -31.09 -13.66
CA GLU A 218 11.59 -31.98 -13.34
C GLU A 218 10.22 -31.28 -13.51
N GLY A 219 10.19 -30.02 -13.93
CA GLY A 219 8.96 -29.25 -14.10
C GLY A 219 8.39 -28.65 -12.80
N THR A 220 9.13 -28.71 -11.67
CA THR A 220 8.67 -28.11 -10.41
C THR A 220 8.69 -26.59 -10.52
N LYS A 221 7.58 -25.95 -10.18
CA LYS A 221 7.41 -24.49 -10.28
C LYS A 221 7.87 -23.78 -9.00
N PHE A 222 8.63 -22.70 -9.18
CA PHE A 222 9.08 -21.78 -8.13
C PHE A 222 8.67 -20.35 -8.48
N LEU A 223 8.19 -19.60 -7.48
CA LEU A 223 7.65 -18.25 -7.63
C LEU A 223 8.70 -17.15 -7.43
N SER A 224 9.90 -17.51 -6.96
CA SER A 224 10.97 -16.54 -6.73
C SER A 224 12.37 -17.16 -6.83
N ARG A 225 13.37 -16.34 -7.15
CA ARG A 225 14.78 -16.75 -7.15
C ARG A 225 15.25 -17.28 -5.79
N ARG A 226 14.67 -16.76 -4.70
CA ARG A 226 14.93 -17.23 -3.32
C ARG A 226 14.45 -18.65 -3.08
N GLU A 227 13.34 -19.05 -3.70
CA GLU A 227 12.88 -20.45 -3.63
C GLU A 227 13.81 -21.38 -4.41
N VAL A 228 14.29 -20.94 -5.57
CA VAL A 228 15.28 -21.69 -6.37
C VAL A 228 16.58 -21.90 -5.58
N ALA A 229 17.16 -20.84 -5.02
CA ALA A 229 18.38 -20.94 -4.23
C ALA A 229 18.24 -21.89 -3.02
N ARG A 230 17.07 -21.87 -2.35
CA ARG A 230 16.75 -22.81 -1.27
C ARG A 230 16.61 -24.24 -1.76
N ARG A 231 15.93 -24.46 -2.90
CA ARG A 231 15.77 -25.79 -3.49
C ARG A 231 17.12 -26.42 -3.84
N LEU A 232 18.06 -25.60 -4.31
CA LEU A 232 19.43 -25.96 -4.65
C LEU A 232 20.35 -26.08 -3.40
N LYS A 233 19.84 -25.82 -2.19
CA LYS A 233 20.60 -25.87 -0.93
C LYS A 233 21.88 -25.01 -0.95
N LEU A 234 21.82 -23.83 -1.57
CA LEU A 234 23.01 -22.97 -1.69
C LEU A 234 23.38 -22.36 -0.32
N PRO A 235 24.68 -22.22 0.01
CA PRO A 235 25.14 -21.77 1.32
C PRO A 235 24.76 -20.31 1.62
N GLY A 236 24.76 -19.45 0.60
CA GLY A 236 24.30 -18.06 0.69
C GLY A 236 22.83 -17.89 0.31
N ALA A 237 22.08 -18.98 0.10
CA ALA A 237 20.64 -18.85 -0.09
C ALA A 237 20.11 -18.15 1.16
N PRO A 238 19.33 -17.05 1.01
CA PRO A 238 18.65 -16.50 2.16
C PRO A 238 17.88 -17.67 2.73
N MET A 239 18.19 -18.02 3.97
CA MET A 239 17.40 -19.00 4.68
C MET A 239 15.95 -18.58 4.48
N LEU A 240 15.04 -19.53 4.59
CA LEU A 240 13.80 -19.11 5.22
C LEU A 240 14.23 -18.55 6.60
N VAL A 241 14.58 -17.26 6.65
CA VAL A 241 13.70 -16.34 7.34
C VAL A 241 12.32 -16.71 6.78
N GLN A 242 11.74 -17.80 7.31
CA GLN A 242 10.43 -17.75 7.89
C GLN A 242 10.46 -16.35 8.44
N ARG A 243 9.82 -15.41 7.73
CA ARG A 243 9.66 -14.07 8.24
C ARG A 243 9.16 -14.32 9.64
N THR A 244 10.05 -14.08 10.61
CA THR A 244 10.18 -15.01 11.72
C THR A 244 8.82 -15.21 12.32
N ILE A 245 8.55 -16.47 12.61
CA ILE A 245 7.49 -16.88 13.51
C ILE A 245 7.56 -16.07 14.83
N GLU A 246 8.57 -15.21 15.06
CA GLU A 246 8.59 -14.12 16.04
C GLU A 246 7.37 -13.19 16.04
N ASN A 247 6.54 -13.15 14.98
CA ASN A 247 5.23 -12.46 15.04
C ASN A 247 4.03 -13.41 15.07
N ILE A 248 4.26 -14.73 15.06
CA ILE A 248 3.21 -15.66 15.46
C ILE A 248 3.19 -15.60 16.97
N ALA A 249 2.10 -15.04 17.50
CA ALA A 249 1.83 -15.02 18.91
C ALA A 249 2.09 -16.40 19.52
N SER A 250 2.79 -16.44 20.66
CA SER A 250 3.04 -17.70 21.35
C SER A 250 1.70 -18.37 21.71
N PRO A 251 1.67 -19.69 21.95
CA PRO A 251 0.46 -20.37 22.43
C PRO A 251 -0.15 -19.69 23.67
N GLU A 252 0.70 -19.16 24.55
CA GLU A 252 0.32 -18.42 25.75
C GLU A 252 -0.32 -17.08 25.41
N GLU A 253 0.27 -16.30 24.48
CA GLU A 253 -0.34 -15.04 24.00
C GLU A 253 -1.69 -15.30 23.32
N CYS A 254 -1.82 -16.39 22.56
CA CYS A 254 -3.08 -16.78 21.93
C CYS A 254 -4.15 -17.13 22.97
N LYS A 255 -3.75 -17.88 24.02
CA LYS A 255 -4.62 -18.21 25.15
C LYS A 255 -5.06 -16.93 25.89
N GLU A 256 -4.13 -16.02 26.16
CA GLU A 256 -4.43 -14.73 26.80
C GLU A 256 -5.37 -13.87 25.94
N ALA A 257 -5.17 -13.85 24.61
CA ALA A 257 -6.06 -13.13 23.70
C ALA A 257 -7.48 -13.69 23.69
N LEU A 258 -7.64 -15.02 23.81
CA LEU A 258 -8.93 -15.69 23.94
C LEU A 258 -9.57 -15.45 25.30
N GLU A 259 -8.79 -15.43 26.38
CA GLU A 259 -9.24 -15.06 27.73
C GLU A 259 -9.79 -13.63 27.78
N LYS A 260 -9.10 -12.69 27.12
CA LYS A 260 -9.57 -11.31 26.96
C LYS A 260 -10.82 -11.22 26.07
N LEU A 261 -10.97 -12.11 25.08
CA LEU A 261 -12.20 -12.21 24.28
C LEU A 261 -13.35 -12.77 25.13
N ALA A 262 -13.14 -13.84 25.89
CA ALA A 262 -14.14 -14.45 26.75
C ALA A 262 -14.66 -13.45 27.79
N SER A 263 -13.75 -12.70 28.43
CA SER A 263 -14.09 -11.65 29.39
C SER A 263 -14.93 -10.54 28.75
N PHE A 264 -14.59 -10.15 27.51
CA PHE A 264 -15.36 -9.17 26.75
C PHE A 264 -16.75 -9.68 26.35
N VAL A 265 -16.88 -10.96 26.00
CA VAL A 265 -18.17 -11.61 25.70
C VAL A 265 -19.07 -11.61 26.94
N VAL A 266 -18.52 -11.91 28.12
CA VAL A 266 -19.25 -11.81 29.40
C VAL A 266 -19.71 -10.38 29.69
N LEU A 267 -18.82 -9.40 29.49
CA LEU A 267 -19.15 -7.98 29.64
C LEU A 267 -20.32 -7.56 28.74
N CYS A 268 -20.42 -8.13 27.54
CA CYS A 268 -21.51 -7.88 26.60
C CYS A 268 -22.79 -8.68 26.90
N GLY A 269 -22.87 -9.42 28.01
CA GLY A 269 -24.02 -10.23 28.39
C GLY A 269 -24.07 -11.64 27.79
N GLY A 270 -22.96 -12.13 27.23
CA GLY A 270 -22.81 -13.53 26.81
C GLY A 270 -22.24 -14.44 27.91
N THR A 271 -22.12 -15.74 27.62
CA THR A 271 -21.40 -16.69 28.48
C THR A 271 -20.00 -16.98 27.93
N ARG A 272 -19.04 -17.33 28.79
CA ARG A 272 -17.66 -17.66 28.37
C ARG A 272 -17.63 -18.83 27.39
N ASP A 273 -18.58 -19.76 27.50
CA ASP A 273 -18.61 -20.97 26.67
C ASP A 273 -18.84 -20.70 25.17
N LEU A 274 -19.35 -19.52 24.83
CA LEU A 274 -19.54 -19.11 23.43
C LEU A 274 -18.23 -19.03 22.63
N VAL A 275 -17.09 -18.86 23.33
CA VAL A 275 -15.76 -18.83 22.70
C VAL A 275 -14.97 -20.13 22.86
N ASN A 276 -15.57 -21.19 23.39
CA ASN A 276 -14.92 -22.49 23.49
C ASN A 276 -14.67 -23.07 22.08
N GLY A 277 -13.44 -23.53 21.84
CA GLY A 277 -13.00 -24.03 20.54
C GLY A 277 -12.63 -22.96 19.51
N TRP A 278 -12.57 -21.69 19.92
CA TRP A 278 -12.07 -20.61 19.07
C TRP A 278 -10.54 -20.57 19.05
N SER A 279 -9.98 -19.98 18.02
CA SER A 279 -8.54 -19.69 17.93
C SER A 279 -8.27 -18.21 17.73
N ALA A 280 -7.15 -17.72 18.24
CA ALA A 280 -6.70 -16.34 18.04
C ALA A 280 -5.38 -16.33 17.26
N ARG A 281 -5.19 -15.30 16.43
CA ARG A 281 -3.96 -15.09 15.68
C ARG A 281 -3.60 -13.61 15.64
N ARG A 282 -2.34 -13.29 15.91
CA ARG A 282 -1.79 -11.94 15.77
C ARG A 282 -1.14 -11.78 14.39
N TYR A 283 -1.50 -10.73 13.68
CA TYR A 283 -0.81 -10.34 12.44
C TYR A 283 0.49 -9.61 12.78
N PRO A 284 1.46 -9.55 11.85
CA PRO A 284 2.66 -8.72 12.01
C PRO A 284 2.39 -7.24 12.27
N SER A 285 1.17 -6.75 11.98
CA SER A 285 0.70 -5.42 12.35
C SER A 285 0.38 -5.26 13.84
N GLY A 286 0.48 -6.32 14.63
CA GLY A 286 0.05 -6.38 16.02
C GLY A 286 -1.46 -6.60 16.22
N VAL A 287 -2.24 -6.59 15.14
CA VAL A 287 -3.71 -6.73 15.20
C VAL A 287 -4.11 -8.19 15.42
N TRP A 288 -4.98 -8.42 16.39
CA TRP A 288 -5.55 -9.72 16.70
C TRP A 288 -6.73 -10.06 15.78
N THR A 289 -6.80 -11.32 15.39
CA THR A 289 -7.96 -11.89 14.71
C THR A 289 -8.42 -13.14 15.43
N TYR A 290 -9.72 -13.36 15.41
CA TYR A 290 -10.38 -14.45 16.11
C TYR A 290 -11.07 -15.33 15.07
N CYS A 291 -10.92 -16.64 15.19
CA CYS A 291 -11.52 -17.62 14.30
C CYS A 291 -12.46 -18.51 15.11
N SER A 292 -13.74 -18.54 14.74
CA SER A 292 -14.73 -19.42 15.36
C SER A 292 -14.48 -20.89 15.00
N LYS A 293 -15.11 -21.80 15.74
CA LYS A 293 -15.07 -23.24 15.46
C LYS A 293 -15.62 -23.60 14.07
N GLU A 294 -16.52 -22.77 13.53
CA GLU A 294 -17.06 -22.88 12.16
C GLU A 294 -16.15 -22.24 11.08
N GLY A 295 -15.01 -21.67 11.48
CA GLY A 295 -14.04 -21.09 10.56
C GLY A 295 -14.40 -19.68 10.06
N ASN A 296 -15.20 -18.93 10.82
CA ASN A 296 -15.47 -17.51 10.58
C ASN A 296 -14.39 -16.64 11.23
N TRP A 297 -13.92 -15.60 10.53
CA TRP A 297 -12.83 -14.73 10.99
C TRP A 297 -13.34 -13.35 11.37
N PHE A 298 -12.86 -12.85 12.50
CA PHE A 298 -13.21 -11.55 13.05
C PHE A 298 -11.94 -10.76 13.36
N ILE A 299 -11.94 -9.47 13.07
CA ILE A 299 -10.78 -8.59 13.25
C ILE A 299 -10.78 -7.84 14.58
N SER A 300 -11.85 -8.00 15.38
CA SER A 300 -11.96 -7.32 16.68
C SER A 300 -12.95 -8.02 17.62
N ARG A 301 -12.79 -7.81 18.94
CA ARG A 301 -13.73 -8.34 19.96
C ARG A 301 -15.16 -7.77 19.81
N PRO A 302 -15.35 -6.46 19.52
CA PRO A 302 -16.67 -5.92 19.21
C PRO A 302 -17.37 -6.61 18.03
N GLU A 303 -16.60 -7.03 17.01
CA GLU A 303 -17.17 -7.75 15.88
C GLU A 303 -17.65 -9.15 16.27
N VAL A 304 -16.90 -9.85 17.14
CA VAL A 304 -17.33 -11.13 17.72
C VAL A 304 -18.61 -10.97 18.53
N ALA A 305 -18.69 -9.97 19.42
CA ALA A 305 -19.87 -9.74 20.25
C ALA A 305 -21.12 -9.43 19.42
N ARG A 306 -20.99 -8.68 18.33
CA ARG A 306 -22.09 -8.43 17.39
C ARG A 306 -22.50 -9.67 16.61
N TRP A 307 -21.53 -10.47 16.17
CA TRP A 307 -21.82 -11.71 15.46
C TRP A 307 -22.54 -12.74 16.35
N LEU A 308 -22.23 -12.73 17.65
CA LEU A 308 -22.93 -13.53 18.67
C LEU A 308 -24.26 -12.90 19.14
N GLU A 309 -24.68 -11.77 18.57
CA GLU A 309 -25.93 -11.06 18.90
C GLU A 309 -26.08 -10.75 20.40
N LEU A 310 -24.98 -10.39 21.07
CA LEU A 310 -24.99 -10.14 22.51
C LEU A 310 -25.69 -8.80 22.83
N PRO A 311 -26.51 -8.72 23.90
CA PRO A 311 -27.33 -7.54 24.20
C PRO A 311 -26.51 -6.31 24.60
N GLY A 312 -25.35 -6.51 25.24
CA GLY A 312 -24.39 -5.46 25.58
C GLY A 312 -23.29 -5.30 24.54
N ALA A 313 -23.40 -5.95 23.37
CA ALA A 313 -22.45 -5.74 22.30
C ALA A 313 -22.45 -4.24 21.98
N PRO A 314 -21.29 -3.56 21.95
CA PRO A 314 -21.24 -2.19 21.53
C PRO A 314 -21.87 -2.13 20.14
N MET A 315 -23.04 -1.50 20.08
CA MET A 315 -23.56 -0.87 18.88
C MET A 315 -22.39 -0.13 18.26
N LEU A 316 -22.34 -0.02 16.94
CA LEU A 316 -21.32 0.78 16.27
C LEU A 316 -21.49 2.26 16.67
N VAL A 317 -21.22 2.62 17.93
CA VAL A 317 -20.92 3.96 18.42
C VAL A 317 -19.49 4.21 18.00
N LEU A 318 -19.37 4.30 16.68
CA LEU A 318 -18.53 5.23 16.01
C LEU A 318 -17.22 5.60 16.74
N THR A 319 -16.27 4.67 16.76
CA THR A 319 -14.88 4.99 16.34
C THR A 319 -14.84 5.35 14.84
N VAL A 320 -15.90 5.98 14.36
CA VAL A 320 -16.08 6.48 13.04
C VAL A 320 -16.26 8.00 13.06
N GLN A 321 -15.83 8.74 14.08
CA GLN A 321 -15.56 10.16 13.78
C GLN A 321 -14.42 10.27 12.74
N ARG A 322 -13.35 9.46 12.82
CA ARG A 322 -12.32 9.41 11.75
C ARG A 322 -12.71 8.59 10.51
N THR A 323 -13.70 7.71 10.60
CA THR A 323 -14.14 6.85 9.48
C THR A 323 -15.41 7.35 8.78
N ILE A 324 -16.31 8.09 9.45
CA ILE A 324 -17.49 8.78 8.87
C ILE A 324 -17.04 9.87 7.93
N GLU A 325 -15.97 10.60 8.25
CA GLU A 325 -15.44 11.61 7.35
C GLU A 325 -15.08 11.04 5.96
N ASN A 326 -14.92 9.71 5.84
CA ASN A 326 -14.69 9.05 4.54
C ASN A 326 -15.86 8.19 4.05
N ILE A 327 -16.89 7.92 4.87
CA ILE A 327 -18.12 7.27 4.39
C ILE A 327 -18.79 8.26 3.44
N ALA A 328 -19.02 7.83 2.21
CA ALA A 328 -19.71 8.66 1.25
C ALA A 328 -21.13 8.96 1.71
N SER A 329 -21.57 10.22 1.59
CA SER A 329 -22.95 10.55 1.89
C SER A 329 -23.90 9.76 0.96
N PRO A 330 -25.17 9.56 1.34
CA PRO A 330 -26.17 8.92 0.47
C PRO A 330 -26.29 9.63 -0.89
N GLU A 331 -26.08 10.93 -0.95
CA GLU A 331 -26.06 11.76 -2.17
C GLU A 331 -24.82 11.46 -3.01
N GLU A 332 -23.63 11.40 -2.40
CA GLU A 332 -22.40 11.01 -3.12
C GLU A 332 -22.50 9.59 -3.68
N CYS A 333 -23.14 8.67 -2.96
CA CYS A 333 -23.37 7.30 -3.43
C CYS A 333 -24.33 7.24 -4.62
N ARG A 334 -25.42 8.02 -4.56
CA ARG A 334 -26.37 8.19 -5.68
C ARG A 334 -25.68 8.82 -6.89
N GLU A 335 -24.89 9.86 -6.70
CA GLU A 335 -24.13 10.51 -7.78
C GLU A 335 -23.10 9.55 -8.40
N ALA A 336 -22.39 8.77 -7.59
CA ALA A 336 -21.45 7.77 -8.08
C ALA A 336 -22.15 6.65 -8.88
N LEU A 337 -23.37 6.27 -8.48
CA LEU A 337 -24.20 5.31 -9.19
C LEU A 337 -24.72 5.89 -10.51
N GLU A 338 -25.19 7.14 -10.54
CA GLU A 338 -25.57 7.81 -11.79
C GLU A 338 -24.40 7.92 -12.76
N LYS A 339 -23.18 8.23 -12.26
CA LYS A 339 -21.98 8.21 -13.11
C LYS A 339 -21.64 6.82 -13.65
N LEU A 340 -21.97 5.74 -12.92
CA LEU A 340 -21.86 4.37 -13.43
C LEU A 340 -22.94 4.11 -14.49
N VAL A 341 -24.17 4.54 -14.26
CA VAL A 341 -25.30 4.42 -15.20
C VAL A 341 -24.97 5.12 -16.52
N SER A 342 -24.51 6.38 -16.50
CA SER A 342 -24.10 7.10 -17.70
C SER A 342 -22.99 6.36 -18.46
N TYR A 343 -22.04 5.76 -17.73
CA TYR A 343 -20.96 4.97 -18.34
C TYR A 343 -21.48 3.68 -18.98
N VAL A 344 -22.40 2.96 -18.32
CA VAL A 344 -23.02 1.74 -18.86
C VAL A 344 -23.83 2.06 -20.12
N VAL A 345 -24.57 3.16 -20.15
CA VAL A 345 -25.29 3.62 -21.35
C VAL A 345 -24.32 3.97 -22.47
N LEU A 346 -23.21 4.65 -22.17
CA LEU A 346 -22.17 4.98 -23.15
C LEU A 346 -21.50 3.73 -23.74
N CYS A 347 -21.39 2.64 -22.98
CA CYS A 347 -20.92 1.34 -23.48
C CYS A 347 -21.99 0.52 -24.22
N GLY A 348 -23.19 1.06 -24.44
CA GLY A 348 -24.30 0.39 -25.15
C GLY A 348 -25.23 -0.45 -24.27
N GLY A 349 -25.16 -0.33 -22.94
CA GLY A 349 -26.06 -1.00 -21.99
C GLY A 349 -27.35 -0.23 -21.70
N LYS A 350 -28.35 -0.91 -21.14
CA LYS A 350 -29.58 -0.28 -20.62
C LYS A 350 -29.41 0.11 -19.15
N ARG A 351 -30.04 1.21 -18.73
CA ARG A 351 -30.04 1.68 -17.32
C ARG A 351 -30.56 0.61 -16.35
N ASP A 352 -31.56 -0.16 -16.75
CA ASP A 352 -32.23 -1.18 -15.94
C ASP A 352 -31.29 -2.32 -15.51
N LEU A 353 -30.14 -2.51 -16.18
CA LEU A 353 -29.12 -3.49 -15.80
C LEU A 353 -28.49 -3.18 -14.42
N LEU A 354 -28.60 -1.94 -13.97
CA LEU A 354 -28.08 -1.46 -12.68
C LEU A 354 -29.16 -1.35 -11.60
N GLU A 355 -30.39 -1.83 -11.85
CA GLU A 355 -31.44 -1.82 -10.84
C GLU A 355 -31.06 -2.68 -9.62
N GLY A 356 -31.16 -2.10 -8.43
CA GLY A 356 -30.78 -2.75 -7.17
C GLY A 356 -29.26 -2.83 -6.93
N TRP A 357 -28.45 -2.08 -7.67
CA TRP A 357 -27.03 -1.91 -7.38
C TRP A 357 -26.81 -0.87 -6.28
N SER A 358 -25.70 -1.03 -5.54
CA SER A 358 -25.26 -0.04 -4.57
C SER A 358 -23.80 0.35 -4.80
N THR A 359 -23.38 1.48 -4.24
CA THR A 359 -22.00 1.95 -4.27
C THR A 359 -21.49 2.15 -2.85
N ARG A 360 -20.18 1.97 -2.65
CA ARG A 360 -19.51 2.28 -1.38
C ARG A 360 -18.16 2.90 -1.67
N ARG A 361 -17.78 3.90 -0.88
CA ARG A 361 -16.43 4.48 -0.89
C ARG A 361 -15.60 3.85 0.24
N ASP A 362 -14.39 3.39 -0.08
CA ASP A 362 -13.46 2.92 0.95
C ASP A 362 -12.71 4.08 1.63
N THR A 363 -11.87 3.75 2.61
CA THR A 363 -11.02 4.73 3.32
C THR A 363 -9.98 5.39 2.42
N SER A 364 -9.68 4.82 1.25
CA SER A 364 -8.79 5.41 0.24
C SER A 364 -9.51 6.31 -0.77
N ARG A 365 -10.79 6.62 -0.52
CA ARG A 365 -11.70 7.38 -1.40
C ARG A 365 -11.94 6.71 -2.75
N LYS A 366 -11.73 5.40 -2.87
CA LYS A 366 -12.03 4.62 -4.07
C LYS A 366 -13.45 4.07 -4.00
N TRP A 367 -14.13 4.11 -5.14
CA TRP A 367 -15.50 3.62 -5.28
C TRP A 367 -15.53 2.12 -5.59
N PHE A 368 -16.43 1.43 -4.92
CA PHE A 368 -16.77 0.03 -5.13
C PHE A 368 -18.24 -0.04 -5.53
N TYR A 369 -18.53 -0.83 -6.57
CA TYR A 369 -19.89 -1.01 -7.10
C TYR A 369 -20.33 -2.43 -6.76
N PHE A 370 -21.52 -2.59 -6.20
CA PHE A 370 -22.06 -3.88 -5.78
C PHE A 370 -23.30 -4.19 -6.60
N SER A 371 -23.26 -5.35 -7.27
CA SER A 371 -24.44 -5.90 -7.94
C SER A 371 -25.48 -6.39 -6.93
N LYS A 372 -26.74 -6.47 -7.35
CA LYS A 372 -27.83 -7.10 -6.59
C LYS A 372 -27.50 -8.53 -6.12
N LYS A 373 -26.63 -9.25 -6.84
CA LYS A 373 -26.16 -10.61 -6.51
C LYS A 373 -24.96 -10.65 -5.54
N GLY A 374 -24.49 -9.50 -5.07
CA GLY A 374 -23.39 -9.39 -4.11
C GLY A 374 -21.98 -9.46 -4.70
N ASN A 375 -21.83 -9.51 -6.03
CA ASN A 375 -20.52 -9.28 -6.68
C ASN A 375 -20.14 -7.82 -6.55
N TRP A 376 -18.85 -7.54 -6.41
CA TRP A 376 -18.33 -6.18 -6.27
C TRP A 376 -17.22 -5.88 -7.28
N PHE A 377 -17.11 -4.61 -7.66
CA PHE A 377 -16.22 -4.13 -8.72
C PHE A 377 -15.50 -2.86 -8.26
N LYS A 378 -14.22 -2.70 -8.62
CA LYS A 378 -13.38 -1.55 -8.18
C LYS A 378 -13.46 -0.36 -9.13
N CYS A 379 -13.94 -0.57 -10.36
CA CYS A 379 -14.02 0.48 -11.36
C CYS A 379 -15.19 0.23 -12.34
N ARG A 380 -15.61 1.28 -13.05
CA ARG A 380 -16.70 1.21 -14.03
C ARG A 380 -16.40 0.30 -15.23
N PRO A 381 -15.17 0.27 -15.78
CA PRO A 381 -14.79 -0.70 -16.81
C PRO A 381 -15.02 -2.17 -16.40
N ASP A 382 -14.74 -2.53 -15.13
CA ASP A 382 -14.98 -3.89 -14.65
C ASP A 382 -16.48 -4.25 -14.68
N VAL A 383 -17.35 -3.29 -14.35
CA VAL A 383 -18.80 -3.44 -14.42
C VAL A 383 -19.26 -3.63 -15.86
N ALA A 384 -18.81 -2.78 -16.78
CA ALA A 384 -19.19 -2.86 -18.20
C ALA A 384 -18.77 -4.20 -18.83
N ARG A 385 -17.56 -4.68 -18.51
CA ARG A 385 -17.11 -6.01 -18.94
C ARG A 385 -17.93 -7.14 -18.32
N TRP A 386 -18.25 -7.04 -17.04
CA TRP A 386 -19.07 -8.06 -16.37
C TRP A 386 -20.49 -8.14 -16.94
N LEU A 387 -21.03 -7.01 -17.42
CA LEU A 387 -22.31 -6.94 -18.13
C LEU A 387 -22.20 -7.31 -19.63
N ASN A 388 -21.02 -7.68 -20.13
CA ASN A 388 -20.75 -7.98 -21.55
C ASN A 388 -21.21 -6.88 -22.51
N LEU A 389 -20.95 -5.61 -22.16
CA LEU A 389 -21.36 -4.49 -23.00
C LEU A 389 -20.44 -4.33 -24.23
N PRO A 390 -21.00 -4.01 -25.41
CA PRO A 390 -20.22 -3.96 -26.67
C PRO A 390 -19.16 -2.84 -26.68
N GLY A 391 -19.38 -1.73 -25.97
CA GLY A 391 -18.42 -0.63 -25.85
C GLY A 391 -17.50 -0.73 -24.62
N ALA A 392 -17.41 -1.90 -23.98
CA ALA A 392 -16.52 -2.08 -22.84
C ALA A 392 -15.05 -2.11 -23.31
N PRO A 393 -14.14 -1.34 -22.68
CA PRO A 393 -12.75 -1.34 -23.08
C PRO A 393 -12.09 -2.71 -22.84
N ASP A 394 -11.35 -3.18 -23.84
CA ASP A 394 -10.57 -4.41 -23.81
C ASP A 394 -9.51 -4.34 -22.71
N GLY A 395 -9.85 -4.91 -21.56
CA GLY A 395 -8.98 -4.94 -20.39
C GLY A 395 -9.32 -6.14 -19.53
N ARG A 396 -8.32 -6.71 -18.86
CA ARG A 396 -8.54 -7.87 -17.99
C ARG A 396 -9.39 -7.48 -16.78
N SER A 397 -10.59 -8.04 -16.70
CA SER A 397 -11.51 -7.80 -15.59
C SER A 397 -11.01 -8.49 -14.31
N GLN A 398 -10.85 -7.73 -13.22
CA GLN A 398 -10.63 -8.30 -11.88
C GLN A 398 -11.97 -8.50 -11.17
N VAL A 399 -12.71 -9.55 -11.52
CA VAL A 399 -13.96 -9.89 -10.82
C VAL A 399 -13.64 -10.67 -9.55
N SER A 400 -13.85 -10.05 -8.40
CA SER A 400 -13.80 -10.75 -7.11
C SER A 400 -15.21 -11.24 -6.77
N LYS A 401 -15.45 -12.55 -6.91
CA LYS A 401 -16.70 -13.15 -6.46
C LYS A 401 -16.72 -13.16 -4.93
N LYS A 402 -17.84 -12.73 -4.33
CA LYS A 402 -18.13 -13.04 -2.93
C LYS A 402 -18.23 -14.57 -2.85
N ARG A 403 -17.32 -15.23 -2.15
CA ARG A 403 -17.42 -16.68 -1.89
C ARG A 403 -18.75 -16.91 -1.18
N LYS A 404 -19.73 -17.50 -1.88
CA LYS A 404 -20.88 -18.12 -1.21
C LYS A 404 -20.30 -19.29 -0.40
N ARG A 405 -20.38 -19.18 0.91
CA ARG A 405 -20.23 -20.30 1.83
C ARG A 405 -21.62 -20.80 2.13
#